data_AF-A0A1G5JAV5-F1
#
_entry.id   AF-A0A1G5JAV5-F1
#
_cell.length_a   1.000
_cell.length_b   1.000
_cell.length_c   1.000
_cell.angle_alpha   90.00
_cell.angle_beta   90.00
_cell.angle_gamma   90.00
#
_symmetry.space_group_name_H-M   'P 1'
#
loop_
_entity.id
_entity.type
_entity.pdbx_description
1 polymer ?
#
loop_
_entity_poly.entity_id
_entity_poly.type
_entity_poly.pdbx_seq_one_letter_code
_entity_poly.pdbx_strand_id
1 'polypeptide(L)'
;MLIKCPECGKEVSDKAPACIHCGFPLNYIHKENTCLVDGAEYDMTELKNYYAKLTDYEKGEFYRRIKSMYKGNLETFPKEATKVLRNINEHFNWWNDSHNHGNGYLADKLALDCIDHNFQYFEFNTADIPDPNVVRCPKCGSTSVTTQERGYSIMWGVLGSTKKKNLCQKCGYTWWPGAGK
;
A
#
# COMPACT_ATOMS: atom_id res chain seq x y z
N MET A 1 24.22 -16.57 3.84
CA MET A 1 24.48 -15.41 2.97
C MET A 1 23.64 -14.24 3.47
N LEU A 2 24.03 -12.99 3.19
CA LEU A 2 23.13 -11.86 3.44
C LEU A 2 22.35 -11.57 2.16
N ILE A 3 21.07 -11.30 2.32
CA ILE A 3 20.14 -10.90 1.27
C ILE A 3 19.50 -9.57 1.66
N LYS A 4 19.00 -8.82 0.67
CA LYS A 4 18.21 -7.62 0.96
C LYS A 4 16.75 -8.00 1.17
N CYS A 5 16.16 -7.52 2.25
CA CYS A 5 14.73 -7.66 2.51
C CYS A 5 13.94 -6.94 1.40
N PRO A 6 12.97 -7.60 0.75
CA PRO A 6 12.18 -6.99 -0.33
C PRO A 6 11.26 -5.86 0.18
N GLU A 7 10.86 -5.89 1.44
CA GLU A 7 9.99 -4.87 2.02
C GLU A 7 10.78 -3.63 2.50
N CYS A 8 11.84 -3.82 3.29
CA CYS A 8 12.55 -2.70 3.92
C CYS A 8 13.93 -2.36 3.32
N GLY A 9 14.43 -3.17 2.38
CA GLY A 9 15.71 -2.96 1.69
C GLY A 9 16.97 -3.22 2.53
N LYS A 10 16.84 -3.53 3.83
CA LYS A 10 17.97 -3.80 4.73
C LYS A 10 18.51 -5.21 4.56
N GLU A 11 19.78 -5.39 4.90
CA GLU A 11 20.44 -6.69 4.86
C GLU A 11 19.96 -7.59 6.00
N VAL A 12 19.70 -8.85 5.66
CA VAL A 12 19.24 -9.88 6.59
C VAL A 12 19.78 -11.24 6.17
N SER A 13 19.96 -12.16 7.12
CA SER A 13 20.37 -13.52 6.81
C SER A 13 19.32 -14.24 5.95
N ASP A 14 19.79 -14.88 4.90
CA ASP A 14 19.03 -15.83 4.05
C ASP A 14 18.41 -17.01 4.81
N LYS A 15 18.86 -17.28 6.04
CA LYS A 15 18.35 -18.37 6.89
C LYS A 15 17.32 -17.90 7.92
N ALA A 16 17.14 -16.58 8.08
CA ALA A 16 16.18 -16.07 9.05
C ALA A 16 14.75 -16.33 8.55
N PRO A 17 13.81 -16.77 9.40
CA PRO A 17 12.43 -17.03 8.97
C PRO A 17 11.66 -15.74 8.66
N ALA A 18 12.07 -14.62 9.25
CA ALA A 18 11.53 -13.29 9.01
C ALA A 18 12.60 -12.20 9.15
N CYS A 19 12.37 -11.04 8.55
CA CYS A 19 13.26 -9.91 8.61
C CYS A 19 13.25 -9.31 10.01
N ILE A 20 14.43 -9.25 10.63
CA ILE A 20 14.59 -8.68 11.98
C ILE A 20 14.28 -7.19 12.06
N HIS A 21 14.17 -6.50 10.93
CA HIS A 21 13.97 -5.04 10.89
C HIS A 21 12.51 -4.61 10.70
N CYS A 22 11.70 -5.44 10.03
CA CYS A 22 10.31 -5.10 9.68
C CYS A 22 9.31 -6.24 9.93
N GLY A 23 9.79 -7.46 10.18
CA GLY A 23 8.94 -8.63 10.39
C GLY A 23 8.58 -9.40 9.12
N PHE A 24 9.01 -8.94 7.94
CA PHE A 24 8.70 -9.60 6.66
C PHE A 24 9.09 -11.09 6.65
N PRO A 25 8.18 -12.04 6.36
CA PRO A 25 8.50 -13.46 6.34
C PRO A 25 9.42 -13.82 5.16
N LEU A 26 10.65 -14.22 5.45
CA LEU A 26 11.72 -14.42 4.46
C LEU A 26 11.68 -15.80 3.80
N ASN A 27 10.93 -16.74 4.38
CA ASN A 27 10.68 -18.07 3.83
C ASN A 27 10.08 -18.02 2.40
N TYR A 28 9.48 -16.89 2.03
CA TYR A 28 8.77 -16.69 0.77
C TYR A 28 9.57 -15.90 -0.28
N ILE A 29 10.83 -15.55 -0.03
CA ILE A 29 11.65 -14.74 -0.97
C ILE A 29 11.83 -15.41 -2.34
N HIS A 30 11.69 -16.72 -2.43
CA HIS A 30 11.78 -17.44 -3.70
C HIS A 30 10.44 -17.58 -4.43
N LYS A 31 9.33 -17.10 -3.86
CA LYS A 31 8.03 -17.05 -4.53
C LYS A 31 7.90 -15.72 -5.26
N GLU A 32 8.34 -15.69 -6.52
CA GLU A 32 8.01 -14.58 -7.41
C GLU A 32 6.54 -14.66 -7.85
N ASN A 33 5.97 -13.51 -8.21
CA ASN A 33 4.63 -13.39 -8.78
C ASN A 33 3.53 -13.97 -7.90
N THR A 34 3.74 -14.15 -6.61
CA THR A 34 2.72 -14.68 -5.70
C THR A 34 2.43 -13.65 -4.62
N CYS A 35 1.17 -13.32 -4.38
CA CYS A 35 0.78 -12.56 -3.19
C CYS A 35 -0.24 -13.35 -2.35
N LEU A 36 -0.28 -13.09 -1.05
CA LEU A 36 -1.25 -13.67 -0.15
C LEU A 36 -2.38 -12.66 0.09
N VAL A 37 -3.56 -12.90 -0.48
CA VAL A 37 -4.73 -12.04 -0.29
C VAL A 37 -5.67 -12.69 0.71
N ASP A 38 -5.89 -12.06 1.86
CA ASP A 38 -6.73 -12.58 2.95
C ASP A 38 -6.42 -14.04 3.35
N GLY A 39 -5.13 -14.41 3.32
CA GLY A 39 -4.68 -15.76 3.65
C GLY A 39 -4.75 -16.79 2.51
N ALA A 40 -5.20 -16.40 1.31
CA ALA A 40 -5.17 -17.24 0.11
C ALA A 40 -4.04 -16.81 -0.85
N GLU A 41 -3.33 -17.78 -1.44
CA GLU A 41 -2.24 -17.50 -2.39
C GLU A 41 -2.79 -17.24 -3.79
N TYR A 42 -2.28 -16.19 -4.44
CA TYR A 42 -2.69 -15.76 -5.78
C TYR A 42 -1.49 -15.54 -6.70
N ASP A 43 -1.60 -16.01 -7.94
CA ASP A 43 -0.60 -15.82 -8.99
C ASP A 43 -0.83 -14.50 -9.76
N MET A 44 0.22 -13.67 -9.78
CA MET A 44 0.31 -12.35 -10.42
C MET A 44 1.15 -12.39 -11.70
N THR A 45 1.43 -13.58 -12.25
CA THR A 45 2.27 -13.73 -13.45
C THR A 45 1.69 -13.02 -14.66
N GLU A 46 0.37 -13.13 -14.89
CA GLU A 46 -0.28 -12.44 -16.01
C GLU A 46 -0.15 -10.92 -15.88
N LEU A 47 -0.38 -10.41 -14.66
CA LEU A 47 -0.23 -9.01 -14.32
C LEU A 47 1.21 -8.50 -14.57
N LYS A 48 2.22 -9.23 -14.09
CA LYS A 48 3.64 -8.91 -14.32
C LYS A 48 3.98 -8.91 -15.80
N ASN A 49 3.53 -9.91 -16.55
CA ASN A 49 3.78 -10.02 -17.98
C ASN A 49 3.18 -8.86 -18.77
N TYR A 50 2.01 -8.38 -18.36
CA TYR A 50 1.45 -7.17 -18.93
C TYR A 50 2.31 -5.95 -18.57
N TYR A 51 2.59 -5.74 -17.28
CA TYR A 51 3.33 -4.56 -16.82
C TYR A 51 4.74 -4.48 -17.43
N ALA A 52 5.37 -5.64 -17.65
CA ALA A 52 6.68 -5.75 -18.30
C ALA A 52 6.68 -5.29 -19.77
N LYS A 53 5.53 -5.34 -20.47
CA LYS A 53 5.40 -4.88 -21.87
C LYS A 53 5.31 -3.35 -21.98
N LEU A 54 5.01 -2.65 -20.89
CA LEU A 54 4.95 -1.20 -20.87
C LEU A 54 6.35 -0.59 -20.97
N THR A 55 6.45 0.51 -21.71
CA THR A 55 7.63 1.39 -21.70
C THR A 55 7.81 2.05 -20.32
N ASP A 56 8.99 2.57 -20.03
CA ASP A 56 9.26 3.24 -18.75
C ASP A 56 8.36 4.48 -18.53
N TYR A 57 8.08 5.21 -19.62
CA TYR A 57 7.12 6.32 -19.58
C TYR A 57 5.71 5.85 -19.22
N GLU A 58 5.23 4.77 -19.86
CA GLU A 58 3.91 4.20 -19.59
C GLU A 58 3.81 3.63 -18.17
N LYS A 59 4.86 2.99 -17.67
CA LYS A 59 4.94 2.54 -16.27
C LYS A 59 4.83 3.69 -15.29
N GLY A 60 5.52 4.80 -15.57
CA GLY A 60 5.47 6.02 -14.77
C GLY A 60 4.07 6.64 -14.75
N GLU A 61 3.44 6.79 -15.92
CA GLU A 61 2.07 7.32 -16.03
C GLU A 61 1.04 6.38 -15.38
N PHE A 62 1.20 5.07 -15.55
CA PHE A 62 0.35 4.07 -14.92
C PHE A 62 0.38 4.19 -13.40
N TYR A 63 1.58 4.19 -12.82
CA TYR A 63 1.77 4.35 -11.38
C TYR A 63 1.17 5.67 -10.86
N ARG A 64 1.43 6.78 -11.55
CA ARG A 64 0.92 8.10 -11.18
C ARG A 64 -0.60 8.12 -11.13
N ARG A 65 -1.26 7.60 -12.17
CA ARG A 65 -2.73 7.61 -12.29
C ARG A 65 -3.38 6.69 -11.25
N ILE A 66 -2.87 5.47 -11.05
CA ILE A 66 -3.43 4.57 -10.02
C ILE A 66 -3.26 5.18 -8.63
N LYS A 67 -2.10 5.76 -8.33
CA LYS A 67 -1.88 6.46 -7.06
C LYS A 67 -2.83 7.63 -6.85
N SER A 68 -3.26 8.29 -7.92
CA SER A 68 -4.26 9.36 -7.88
C SER A 68 -5.66 8.80 -7.64
N MET A 69 -6.05 7.71 -8.31
CA MET A 69 -7.34 7.04 -8.08
C MET A 69 -7.46 6.43 -6.68
N TYR A 70 -6.39 5.79 -6.19
CA TYR A 70 -6.31 5.30 -4.81
C TYR A 70 -6.49 6.43 -3.78
N LYS A 71 -6.14 7.67 -4.13
CA LYS A 71 -6.39 8.86 -3.30
C LYS A 71 -7.80 9.45 -3.47
N GLY A 72 -8.64 8.83 -4.29
CA GLY A 72 -10.03 9.25 -4.54
C GLY A 72 -10.22 10.18 -5.73
N ASN A 73 -9.18 10.43 -6.55
CA ASN A 73 -9.31 11.29 -7.73
C ASN A 73 -9.84 10.52 -8.94
N LEU A 74 -10.56 11.21 -9.82
CA LEU A 74 -10.95 10.65 -11.12
C LEU A 74 -9.81 10.79 -12.12
N GLU A 75 -9.35 9.67 -12.68
CA GLU A 75 -8.34 9.65 -13.73
C GLU A 75 -8.88 8.89 -14.95
N THR A 76 -8.46 9.28 -16.13
CA THR A 76 -8.70 8.52 -17.36
C THR A 76 -7.51 7.61 -17.62
N PHE A 77 -7.74 6.39 -18.11
CA PHE A 77 -6.68 5.47 -18.50
C PHE A 77 -6.70 5.24 -20.01
N PRO A 78 -5.52 5.11 -20.66
CA PRO A 78 -5.45 4.48 -21.97
C PRO A 78 -6.04 3.07 -21.89
N LYS A 79 -6.78 2.65 -22.91
CA LYS A 79 -7.48 1.33 -22.95
C LYS A 79 -6.59 0.16 -22.58
N GLU A 80 -5.33 0.21 -22.97
CA GLU A 80 -4.36 -0.82 -22.69
C GLU A 80 -4.12 -0.93 -21.18
N ALA A 81 -3.78 0.18 -20.51
CA ALA A 81 -3.52 0.21 -19.07
C ALA A 81 -4.74 -0.23 -18.23
N THR A 82 -5.95 -0.03 -18.74
CA THR A 82 -7.19 -0.51 -18.11
C THR A 82 -7.26 -2.04 -18.03
N LYS A 83 -6.56 -2.77 -18.91
CA LYS A 83 -6.57 -4.25 -18.92
C LYS A 83 -5.98 -4.85 -17.65
N VAL A 84 -4.97 -4.21 -17.06
CA VAL A 84 -4.37 -4.62 -15.79
C VAL A 84 -5.39 -4.59 -14.67
N LEU A 85 -5.96 -3.42 -14.45
CA LEU A 85 -6.91 -3.21 -13.36
C LEU A 85 -8.14 -4.07 -13.59
N ARG A 86 -8.57 -4.24 -14.85
CA ARG A 86 -9.66 -5.13 -15.20
C ARG A 86 -9.37 -6.59 -14.83
N ASN A 87 -8.18 -7.11 -15.16
CA ASN A 87 -7.81 -8.49 -14.81
C ASN A 87 -7.85 -8.71 -13.29
N ILE A 88 -7.31 -7.76 -12.50
CA ILE A 88 -7.41 -7.81 -11.02
C ILE A 88 -8.88 -7.79 -10.58
N ASN A 89 -9.67 -6.86 -11.10
CA ASN A 89 -11.08 -6.75 -10.73
C ASN A 89 -11.88 -8.01 -11.07
N GLU A 90 -11.63 -8.63 -12.22
CA GLU A 90 -12.26 -9.89 -12.65
C GLU A 90 -11.84 -11.04 -11.74
N HIS A 91 -10.54 -11.14 -11.44
CA HIS A 91 -9.98 -12.24 -10.64
C HIS A 91 -10.50 -12.24 -9.20
N PHE A 92 -10.62 -11.05 -8.60
CA PHE A 92 -11.03 -10.90 -7.20
C PHE A 92 -12.49 -10.46 -7.02
N ASN A 93 -13.24 -10.29 -8.12
CA ASN A 93 -14.59 -9.72 -8.13
C ASN A 93 -14.68 -8.35 -7.43
N TRP A 94 -13.70 -7.48 -7.68
CA TRP A 94 -13.53 -6.18 -7.03
C TRP A 94 -14.08 -5.00 -7.82
N TRP A 95 -15.16 -5.19 -8.56
CA TRP A 95 -15.70 -4.17 -9.47
C TRP A 95 -15.97 -2.82 -8.79
N ASN A 96 -15.68 -1.77 -9.53
CA ASN A 96 -16.08 -0.42 -9.19
C ASN A 96 -17.54 -0.24 -9.61
N ASP A 97 -18.48 -0.25 -8.66
CA ASP A 97 -19.84 0.21 -8.94
C ASP A 97 -19.76 1.71 -9.30
N SER A 98 -20.45 2.13 -10.35
CA SER A 98 -20.48 3.54 -10.75
C SER A 98 -21.18 4.45 -9.74
N HIS A 99 -21.91 3.88 -8.77
CA HIS A 99 -22.71 4.63 -7.79
C HIS A 99 -22.15 4.62 -6.37
N ASN A 100 -21.16 3.79 -6.09
CA ASN A 100 -20.50 3.68 -4.79
C ASN A 100 -19.05 3.31 -5.07
N HIS A 101 -18.08 3.90 -4.38
CA HIS A 101 -16.69 3.47 -4.47
C HIS A 101 -16.59 2.00 -4.04
N GLY A 102 -16.89 1.07 -4.94
CA GLY A 102 -16.93 -0.35 -4.70
C GLY A 102 -15.54 -0.87 -4.38
N ASN A 103 -15.30 -2.15 -4.53
CA ASN A 103 -14.00 -2.72 -4.23
C ASN A 103 -12.88 -2.28 -5.21
N GLY A 104 -13.14 -1.37 -6.15
CA GLY A 104 -12.16 -0.86 -7.11
C GLY A 104 -10.92 -0.21 -6.47
N TYR A 105 -11.06 0.40 -5.28
CA TYR A 105 -9.88 0.91 -4.55
C TYR A 105 -8.95 -0.21 -4.05
N LEU A 106 -9.48 -1.42 -3.83
CA LEU A 106 -8.67 -2.60 -3.48
C LEU A 106 -7.82 -3.01 -4.68
N ALA A 107 -8.40 -3.00 -5.89
CA ALA A 107 -7.67 -3.30 -7.11
C ALA A 107 -6.55 -2.28 -7.37
N ASP A 108 -6.84 -0.99 -7.16
CA ASP A 108 -5.82 0.07 -7.28
C ASP A 108 -4.69 -0.10 -6.28
N LYS A 109 -5.03 -0.37 -5.00
CA LYS A 109 -4.02 -0.59 -3.96
C LYS A 109 -3.20 -1.85 -4.23
N LEU A 110 -3.84 -2.96 -4.60
CA LEU A 110 -3.14 -4.20 -4.92
C LEU A 110 -2.18 -4.01 -6.09
N ALA A 111 -2.59 -3.28 -7.13
CA ALA A 111 -1.71 -2.95 -8.25
C ALA A 111 -0.50 -2.12 -7.82
N LEU A 112 -0.66 -1.14 -6.92
CA LEU A 112 0.45 -0.37 -6.35
C LEU A 112 1.38 -1.26 -5.53
N ASP A 113 0.84 -2.10 -4.65
CA ASP A 113 1.64 -2.99 -3.81
C ASP A 113 2.43 -4.00 -4.67
N CYS A 114 1.85 -4.53 -5.75
CA CYS A 114 2.56 -5.35 -6.74
C CYS A 114 3.75 -4.61 -7.36
N ILE A 115 3.60 -3.34 -7.72
CA ILE A 115 4.68 -2.53 -8.32
C ILE A 115 5.75 -2.19 -7.27
N ASP A 116 5.33 -1.73 -6.10
CA ASP A 116 6.23 -1.28 -5.02
C ASP A 116 7.09 -2.45 -4.48
N HIS A 117 6.55 -3.67 -4.48
CA HIS A 117 7.29 -4.89 -4.15
C HIS A 117 8.01 -5.52 -5.36
N ASN A 118 7.98 -4.88 -6.53
CA ASN A 118 8.56 -5.41 -7.76
C ASN A 118 8.11 -6.86 -8.06
N PHE A 119 6.82 -7.14 -7.83
CA PHE A 119 6.19 -8.46 -7.99
C PHE A 119 6.82 -9.59 -7.16
N GLN A 120 7.57 -9.25 -6.10
CA GLN A 120 7.99 -10.19 -5.07
C GLN A 120 6.84 -10.50 -4.11
N TYR A 121 6.97 -11.56 -3.32
CA TYR A 121 5.95 -11.93 -2.34
C TYR A 121 5.60 -10.79 -1.37
N PHE A 122 4.30 -10.59 -1.13
CA PHE A 122 3.76 -9.73 -0.08
C PHE A 122 2.39 -10.22 0.37
N GLU A 123 1.97 -9.78 1.56
CA GLU A 123 0.64 -10.03 2.10
C GLU A 123 -0.27 -8.82 1.90
N PHE A 124 -1.50 -9.06 1.46
CA PHE A 124 -2.53 -8.06 1.21
C PHE A 124 -3.82 -8.45 1.91
N ASN A 125 -4.15 -7.77 3.01
CA ASN A 125 -5.42 -7.97 3.70
C ASN A 125 -6.43 -6.94 3.19
N THR A 126 -7.57 -7.38 2.67
CA THR A 126 -8.65 -6.49 2.23
C THR A 126 -9.30 -5.78 3.41
N ALA A 127 -9.37 -6.45 4.56
CA ALA A 127 -9.87 -5.88 5.82
C ALA A 127 -9.00 -4.74 6.38
N ASP A 128 -7.70 -4.70 6.03
CA ASP A 128 -6.79 -3.59 6.41
C ASP A 128 -7.07 -2.31 5.61
N ILE A 129 -8.00 -2.35 4.65
CA ILE A 129 -8.25 -1.29 3.67
C ILE A 129 -9.65 -0.70 3.95
N PRO A 130 -9.75 0.42 4.68
CA PRO A 130 -11.03 0.92 5.19
C PRO A 130 -11.86 1.72 4.20
N ASP A 131 -13.11 1.89 4.57
CA ASP A 131 -14.01 2.98 4.16
C ASP A 131 -13.26 4.31 3.87
N PRO A 132 -13.52 4.98 2.73
CA PRO A 132 -12.92 6.26 2.34
C PRO A 132 -13.12 7.39 3.36
N ASN A 133 -14.04 7.24 4.31
CA ASN A 133 -14.27 8.20 5.40
C ASN A 133 -13.34 8.02 6.60
N VAL A 134 -12.44 7.03 6.58
CA VAL A 134 -11.54 6.71 7.69
C VAL A 134 -10.12 7.23 7.41
N VAL A 135 -9.54 7.89 8.41
CA VAL A 135 -8.17 8.43 8.34
C VAL A 135 -7.15 7.30 8.18
N ARG A 136 -6.28 7.43 7.16
CA ARG A 136 -5.22 6.46 6.84
C ARG A 136 -3.83 7.00 7.09
N CYS A 137 -2.92 6.10 7.47
CA CYS A 137 -1.49 6.40 7.46
C CYS A 137 -1.01 6.64 6.02
N PRO A 138 -0.46 7.81 5.67
CA PRO A 138 0.02 8.07 4.31
C PRO A 138 1.32 7.32 3.99
N LYS A 139 1.95 6.69 4.98
CA LYS A 139 3.17 5.88 4.81
C LYS A 139 2.88 4.40 4.54
N CYS A 140 1.90 3.81 5.23
CA CYS A 140 1.64 2.35 5.14
C CYS A 140 0.18 1.97 4.86
N GLY A 141 -0.71 2.94 4.70
CA GLY A 141 -2.13 2.71 4.39
C GLY A 141 -3.01 2.20 5.55
N SER A 142 -2.44 1.88 6.71
CA SER A 142 -3.18 1.38 7.88
C SER A 142 -4.22 2.36 8.41
N THR A 143 -5.36 1.83 8.84
CA THR A 143 -6.45 2.46 9.63
C THR A 143 -6.17 2.63 11.09
N SER A 144 -5.20 1.86 11.60
CA SER A 144 -4.88 1.84 13.01
C SER A 144 -4.14 3.13 13.33
N VAL A 145 -4.90 4.21 13.44
CA VAL A 145 -4.45 5.58 13.62
C VAL A 145 -5.04 6.08 14.92
N THR A 146 -4.17 6.45 15.86
CA THR A 146 -4.57 7.12 17.08
C THR A 146 -4.12 8.57 17.05
N THR A 147 -4.70 9.39 17.91
CA THR A 147 -4.27 10.77 18.09
C THR A 147 -3.35 10.86 19.32
N GLN A 148 -2.13 11.38 19.13
CA GLN A 148 -1.23 11.70 20.23
C GLN A 148 -1.23 13.20 20.51
N GLU A 149 -1.33 13.56 21.79
CA GLU A 149 -1.09 14.91 22.27
C GLU A 149 0.41 15.09 22.56
N ARG A 150 0.97 16.25 22.21
CA ARG A 150 2.31 16.61 22.68
C ARG A 150 2.20 16.97 24.16
N GLY A 151 2.88 16.18 25.01
CA GLY A 151 2.94 16.38 26.45
C GLY A 151 3.47 17.76 26.86
N TYR A 152 2.91 18.24 27.97
CA TYR A 152 3.15 19.50 28.66
C TYR A 152 4.65 19.79 28.91
N SER A 153 5.12 20.99 28.51
CA SER A 153 6.43 21.50 28.93
C SER A 153 6.26 22.36 30.18
N ILE A 154 6.78 21.86 31.32
CA ILE A 154 6.72 22.52 32.63
C ILE A 154 7.57 23.81 32.67
N MET A 155 8.47 24.02 31.71
CA MET A 155 9.43 25.14 31.71
C MET A 155 8.89 26.44 31.10
N TRP A 156 7.80 26.42 30.32
CA TRP A 156 7.33 27.58 29.54
C TRP A 156 5.80 27.79 29.58
N GLY A 157 5.21 27.85 30.78
CA GLY A 157 3.81 28.22 31.05
C GLY A 157 2.92 28.61 29.86
N VAL A 158 1.99 27.70 29.53
CA VAL A 158 0.78 27.82 28.67
C VAL A 158 0.72 28.98 27.67
N LEU A 159 1.32 28.80 26.49
CA LEU A 159 0.95 29.57 25.30
C LEU A 159 0.94 28.69 24.05
N GLY A 160 -0.28 28.35 23.59
CA GLY A 160 -0.54 28.13 22.16
C GLY A 160 -0.63 26.69 21.68
N SER A 161 -1.85 26.14 21.71
CA SER A 161 -2.34 24.97 20.95
C SER A 161 -1.68 23.61 21.23
N THR A 162 -2.41 22.72 21.92
CA THR A 162 -2.19 21.27 21.89
C THR A 162 -2.42 20.77 20.46
N LYS A 163 -1.42 20.95 19.59
CA LYS A 163 -1.53 20.45 18.22
C LYS A 163 -1.49 18.91 18.29
N LYS A 164 -2.64 18.31 18.00
CA LYS A 164 -2.85 16.86 17.95
C LYS A 164 -2.23 16.29 16.67
N LYS A 165 -1.42 15.25 16.78
CA LYS A 165 -0.89 14.50 15.62
C LYS A 165 -1.58 13.16 15.50
N ASN A 166 -1.81 12.73 14.27
CA ASN A 166 -2.11 11.34 13.99
C ASN A 166 -0.84 10.51 14.14
N LEU A 167 -0.94 9.33 14.75
CA LEU A 167 0.09 8.32 14.91
C LEU A 167 -0.43 6.99 14.38
N CYS A 168 0.27 6.40 13.42
CA CYS A 168 -0.02 5.05 12.97
C CYS A 168 0.50 4.03 13.99
N GLN A 169 -0.39 3.20 14.53
CA GLN A 169 -0.05 2.11 15.44
C GLN A 169 0.66 0.95 14.72
N LYS A 170 0.49 0.79 13.40
CA LYS A 170 1.18 -0.25 12.61
C LYS A 170 2.65 0.10 12.35
N CYS A 171 2.93 1.30 11.83
CA CYS A 171 4.28 1.66 11.37
C CYS A 171 4.96 2.81 12.15
N GLY A 172 4.29 3.38 13.14
CA GLY A 172 4.81 4.47 13.99
C GLY A 172 4.88 5.84 13.32
N TYR A 173 4.45 5.98 12.05
CA TYR A 173 4.50 7.26 11.34
C TYR A 173 3.52 8.29 11.93
N THR A 174 3.94 9.56 12.04
CA THR A 174 3.11 10.65 12.58
C THR A 174 2.88 11.78 11.58
N TRP A 175 1.67 12.35 11.53
CA TRP A 175 1.33 13.48 10.65
C TRP A 175 0.27 14.40 11.26
N TRP A 176 0.11 15.59 10.67
CA TRP A 176 -0.89 16.57 11.09
C TRP A 176 -2.25 16.28 10.45
N PRO A 177 -3.36 16.24 11.22
CA PRO A 177 -4.71 16.21 10.65
C PRO A 177 -4.95 17.47 9.81
N GLY A 178 -5.54 17.31 8.61
CA GLY A 178 -5.93 18.44 7.77
C GLY A 178 -4.81 19.15 6.99
N ALA A 179 -3.56 18.66 7.04
CA ALA A 179 -2.43 19.27 6.32
C ALA A 179 -2.37 18.92 4.81
N GLY A 180 -3.50 18.55 4.21
CA GLY A 180 -3.60 18.19 2.80
C GLY A 180 -5.03 18.41 2.32
N LYS A 181 -5.36 19.67 2.04
CA LYS A 181 -6.28 20.02 0.96
C LYS A 181 -5.43 20.49 -0.20
#